data_AF-A0A9E3DMX7-F1
#
_entry.id   AF-A0A9E3DMX7-F1
#
_cell.length_a   1.000
_cell.length_b   1.000
_cell.length_c   1.000
_cell.angle_alpha   90.00
_cell.angle_beta   90.00
_cell.angle_gamma   90.00
#
_symmetry.space_group_name_H-M   'P 1'
#
loop_
_entity.id
_entity.type
_entity.pdbx_description
1 polymer ?
#
loop_
_entity_poly.entity_id
_entity_poly.type
_entity_poly.pdbx_seq_one_letter_code
_entity_poly.pdbx_strand_id
1 'polypeptide(L)'
;AAAQRFLADHYDTYANKTEPNERTLCGHIDLSPRGSKPWQPEYGIAGAVQNKAADATMIKEMAFTAALGHACGIDFKSADHLKNHPEFAWEKEILRDMPSRPWTRFQAERP
;
A
#
# COMPACT_ATOMS: atom_id res chain seq x y z
N ALA A 1 3.39 -16.21 6.05
CA ALA A 1 4.39 -15.42 5.28
C ALA A 1 4.08 -15.34 3.78
N ALA A 2 3.67 -16.43 3.09
CA ALA A 2 3.42 -16.39 1.64
C ALA A 2 2.44 -15.27 1.22
N ALA A 3 1.28 -15.16 1.88
CA ALA A 3 0.31 -14.09 1.63
C ALA A 3 0.89 -12.68 1.85
N GLN A 4 1.75 -12.49 2.86
CA GLN A 4 2.38 -11.20 3.14
C GLN A 4 3.35 -10.79 2.03
N ARG A 5 4.14 -11.74 1.51
CA ARG A 5 5.02 -11.50 0.36
C ARG A 5 4.23 -11.23 -0.92
N PHE A 6 3.14 -11.97 -1.12
CA PHE A 6 2.24 -11.77 -2.25
C PHE A 6 1.62 -10.37 -2.24
N LEU A 7 1.13 -9.91 -1.09
CA LEU A 7 0.59 -8.55 -0.94
C LEU A 7 1.64 -7.44 -1.08
N ALA A 8 2.92 -7.76 -0.90
CA ALA A 8 4.05 -6.85 -1.05
C ALA A 8 4.65 -6.84 -2.47
N ASP A 9 4.07 -7.61 -3.41
CA ASP A 9 4.65 -7.82 -4.73
C ASP A 9 4.56 -6.59 -5.64
N HIS A 10 5.62 -6.43 -6.45
CA HIS A 10 5.80 -5.36 -7.42
C HIS A 10 6.03 -5.87 -8.85
N TYR A 11 5.63 -7.09 -9.18
CA TYR A 11 5.77 -7.60 -10.54
C TYR A 11 4.61 -7.14 -11.43
N ASP A 12 4.87 -6.18 -12.31
CA ASP A 12 3.94 -5.74 -13.35
C ASP A 12 3.92 -6.78 -14.47
N THR A 13 2.87 -7.60 -14.48
CA THR A 13 2.67 -8.67 -15.47
C THR A 13 2.44 -8.17 -16.89
N TYR A 14 2.04 -6.91 -17.07
CA TYR A 14 1.87 -6.30 -18.39
C TYR A 14 3.21 -5.85 -18.96
N ALA A 15 4.01 -5.16 -18.16
CA ALA A 15 5.34 -4.68 -18.56
C ALA A 15 6.44 -5.74 -18.48
N ASN A 16 6.17 -6.85 -17.78
CA ASN A 16 7.14 -7.89 -17.39
C ASN A 16 8.36 -7.29 -16.67
N LYS A 17 8.09 -6.42 -15.70
CA LYS A 17 9.11 -5.72 -14.90
C LYS A 17 8.73 -5.70 -13.43
N THR A 18 9.73 -5.75 -12.56
CA THR A 18 9.54 -5.52 -11.13
C THR A 18 9.76 -4.04 -10.83
N GLU A 19 8.67 -3.29 -10.64
CA GLU A 19 8.69 -1.88 -10.26
C GLU A 19 7.41 -1.52 -9.50
N PRO A 20 7.47 -0.72 -8.42
CA PRO A 20 6.27 -0.24 -7.75
C PRO A 20 5.50 0.72 -8.67
N ASN A 21 4.28 0.33 -9.07
CA ASN A 21 3.42 1.15 -9.90
C ASN A 21 1.92 0.79 -9.68
N GLU A 22 1.02 1.34 -10.48
CA GLU A 22 -0.43 1.15 -10.37
C GLU A 22 -0.94 -0.26 -10.74
N ARG A 23 -0.10 -1.10 -11.35
CA ARG A 23 -0.46 -2.44 -11.89
C ARG A 23 0.05 -3.58 -11.04
N THR A 24 0.55 -3.28 -9.84
CA THR A 24 1.13 -4.26 -8.92
C THR A 24 0.23 -4.51 -7.72
N LEU A 25 0.43 -5.63 -7.02
CA LEU A 25 -0.36 -5.98 -5.84
C LEU A 25 -0.16 -5.00 -4.70
N CYS A 26 1.09 -4.64 -4.43
CA CYS A 26 1.41 -3.51 -3.57
C CYS A 26 1.39 -2.22 -4.40
N GLY A 27 0.18 -1.81 -4.82
CA GLY A 27 0.01 -0.69 -5.75
C GLY A 27 0.57 0.62 -5.21
N HIS A 28 1.29 1.34 -6.08
CA HIS A 28 1.86 2.67 -5.84
C HIS A 28 1.47 3.61 -6.99
N ILE A 29 0.27 4.19 -6.95
CA ILE A 29 -0.14 5.19 -7.95
C ILE A 29 0.65 6.48 -7.76
N ASP A 30 1.06 6.76 -6.52
CA ASP A 30 1.89 7.88 -6.10
C ASP A 30 3.29 7.88 -6.76
N LEU A 31 3.73 6.74 -7.30
CA LEU A 31 4.98 6.58 -8.05
C LEU A 31 4.75 6.42 -9.57
N SER A 32 3.49 6.40 -10.02
CA SER A 32 3.16 6.08 -11.40
C SER A 32 2.98 7.32 -12.28
N PRO A 33 3.80 7.49 -13.35
CA PRO A 33 3.61 8.56 -14.34
C PRO A 33 2.40 8.31 -15.25
N ARG A 34 1.64 7.23 -15.06
CA ARG A 34 0.44 6.91 -15.85
C ARG A 34 -0.84 7.24 -15.08
N GLY A 35 -0.77 7.26 -13.75
CA GLY A 35 -1.95 7.29 -12.89
C GLY A 35 -2.79 6.02 -13.04
N SER A 36 -4.04 6.09 -12.58
CA SER A 36 -5.04 5.05 -12.78
C SER A 36 -6.31 5.66 -13.36
N LYS A 37 -6.19 6.27 -14.54
CA LYS A 37 -7.29 6.99 -15.18
C LYS A 37 -8.47 6.07 -15.51
N PRO A 38 -9.72 6.55 -15.36
CA PRO A 38 -10.09 7.93 -15.03
C PRO A 38 -10.13 8.24 -13.53
N TRP A 39 -9.79 7.29 -12.65
CA TRP A 39 -9.94 7.44 -11.20
C TRP A 39 -8.86 8.34 -10.57
N GLN A 40 -7.59 8.09 -10.89
CA GLN A 40 -6.47 8.87 -10.36
C GLN A 40 -5.61 9.42 -11.51
N PRO A 41 -5.22 10.70 -11.45
CA PRO A 41 -4.27 11.27 -12.41
C PRO A 41 -2.87 10.65 -12.21
N GLU A 42 -1.93 11.04 -13.07
CA GLU A 42 -0.51 10.77 -12.88
C GLU A 42 -0.06 11.16 -11.46
N TYR A 43 0.69 10.26 -10.82
CA TYR A 43 1.18 10.40 -9.44
C TYR A 43 0.08 10.61 -8.39
N GLY A 44 -1.17 10.23 -8.69
CA GLY A 44 -2.28 10.36 -7.73
C GLY A 44 -1.98 9.66 -6.40
N ILE A 45 -2.35 10.32 -5.29
CA ILE A 45 -2.04 9.89 -3.92
C ILE A 45 -2.93 8.70 -3.51
N ALA A 46 -2.66 7.55 -4.10
CA ALA A 46 -3.42 6.33 -3.92
C ALA A 46 -2.55 5.08 -4.05
N GLY A 47 -2.95 4.01 -3.37
CA GLY A 47 -2.20 2.77 -3.37
C GLY A 47 -2.62 1.83 -2.25
N ALA A 48 -1.91 0.71 -2.13
CA ALA A 48 -2.19 -0.31 -1.13
C ALA A 48 -1.54 0.05 0.22
N VAL A 49 -2.32 0.60 1.15
CA VAL A 49 -1.82 1.08 2.47
C VAL A 49 -2.36 0.31 3.68
N GLN A 50 -3.14 -0.75 3.45
CA GLN A 50 -3.63 -1.62 4.51
C GLN A 50 -3.68 -3.06 4.06
N ASN A 51 -2.93 -3.91 4.76
CA ASN A 51 -2.72 -5.29 4.33
C ASN A 51 -3.15 -6.23 5.46
N LYS A 52 -3.92 -7.26 5.13
CA LYS A 52 -4.40 -8.26 6.09
C LYS A 52 -4.26 -9.64 5.48
N ALA A 53 -3.77 -10.59 6.27
CA ALA A 53 -3.60 -11.98 5.84
C ALA A 53 -3.89 -12.92 7.01
N ALA A 54 -4.59 -14.01 6.73
CA ALA A 54 -4.87 -15.08 7.67
C ALA A 54 -4.77 -16.43 6.97
N ASP A 55 -4.33 -17.46 7.69
CA ASP A 55 -4.43 -18.84 7.26
C ASP A 55 -5.55 -19.58 8.03
N ALA A 56 -5.80 -20.83 7.67
CA ALA A 56 -6.86 -21.63 8.29
C ALA A 56 -6.69 -21.79 9.82
N THR A 57 -5.45 -21.80 10.32
CA THR A 57 -5.18 -21.88 11.76
C THR A 57 -5.55 -20.58 12.45
N MET A 58 -5.15 -19.43 11.89
CA MET A 58 -5.53 -18.12 12.43
C MET A 58 -7.05 -17.90 12.41
N ILE A 59 -7.74 -18.30 11.34
CA ILE A 59 -9.20 -18.13 11.23
C ILE A 59 -9.94 -18.94 12.31
N LYS A 60 -9.50 -20.17 12.62
CA LYS A 60 -10.08 -20.96 13.74
C LYS A 60 -9.97 -20.26 15.09
N GLU A 61 -8.95 -19.42 15.24
CA GLU A 61 -8.66 -18.66 16.44
C GLU A 61 -9.22 -17.23 16.41
N MET A 62 -10.00 -16.87 15.37
CA MET A 62 -10.47 -15.49 15.12
C MET A 62 -9.31 -14.48 15.11
N ALA A 63 -8.24 -14.84 14.39
CA ALA A 63 -7.00 -14.08 14.30
C ALA A 63 -6.60 -13.79 12.84
N PHE A 64 -5.75 -12.77 12.68
CA PHE A 64 -5.12 -12.41 11.41
C PHE A 64 -3.80 -11.67 11.66
N THR A 65 -3.00 -11.49 10.62
CA THR A 65 -1.87 -10.55 10.62
C THR A 65 -2.20 -9.35 9.77
N ALA A 66 -1.79 -8.16 10.20
CA ALA A 66 -1.97 -6.94 9.42
C ALA A 66 -0.76 -6.01 9.48
N ALA A 67 -0.61 -5.22 8.42
CA ALA A 67 0.37 -4.14 8.30
C ALA A 67 -0.32 -2.86 7.81
N LEU A 68 0.01 -1.74 8.47
CA LEU A 68 -0.36 -0.38 8.05
C LEU A 68 0.74 0.19 7.15
N GLY A 69 0.37 0.90 6.10
CA GLY A 69 1.28 1.36 5.04
C GLY A 69 1.50 0.29 3.96
N HIS A 70 2.42 0.56 3.04
CA HIS A 70 2.68 -0.35 1.93
C HIS A 70 3.38 -1.62 2.42
N ALA A 71 2.87 -2.80 2.05
CA ALA A 71 3.42 -4.08 2.52
C ALA A 71 4.87 -4.32 2.07
N CYS A 72 5.33 -3.63 1.02
CA CYS A 72 6.70 -3.66 0.51
C CYS A 72 7.70 -2.91 1.40
N GLY A 73 7.23 -2.11 2.36
CA GLY A 73 8.09 -1.31 3.26
C GLY A 73 8.44 0.09 2.76
N ILE A 74 7.94 0.51 1.59
CA ILE A 74 8.13 1.88 1.09
C ILE A 74 7.18 2.82 1.85
N ASP A 75 7.72 3.90 2.42
CA ASP A 75 6.93 4.93 3.08
C ASP A 75 6.34 5.91 2.06
N PHE A 76 5.13 6.40 2.32
CA PHE A 76 4.63 7.61 1.68
C PHE A 76 4.85 8.81 2.59
N LYS A 77 5.57 9.82 2.08
CA LYS A 77 5.86 11.08 2.77
C LYS A 77 5.14 12.21 2.06
N SER A 78 4.16 12.82 2.72
CA SER A 78 3.28 13.82 2.10
C SER A 78 4.06 15.04 1.65
N ALA A 79 4.97 15.55 2.49
CA ALA A 79 5.77 16.72 2.17
C ALA A 79 6.68 16.52 0.94
N ASP A 80 7.29 15.34 0.82
CA ASP A 80 8.16 15.01 -0.32
C ASP A 80 7.33 14.85 -1.60
N HIS A 81 6.17 14.19 -1.50
CA HIS A 81 5.26 14.01 -2.63
C HIS A 81 4.73 15.36 -3.14
N LEU A 82 4.23 16.23 -2.25
CA LEU A 82 3.72 17.56 -2.62
C LEU A 82 4.81 18.50 -3.16
N LYS A 83 6.08 18.29 -2.78
CA LYS A 83 7.22 19.01 -3.36
C LYS A 83 7.49 18.57 -4.79
N ASN A 84 7.38 17.27 -5.09
CA ASN A 84 7.61 16.72 -6.42
C ASN A 84 6.39 16.89 -7.35
N HIS A 85 5.19 16.96 -6.77
CA HIS A 85 3.90 17.03 -7.45
C HIS A 85 3.04 18.17 -6.88
N PRO A 86 3.40 19.44 -7.17
CA PRO A 86 2.70 20.62 -6.62
C PRO A 86 1.24 20.74 -7.08
N GLU A 87 0.82 20.01 -8.11
CA GLU A 87 -0.59 19.89 -8.54
C GLU A 87 -1.51 19.36 -7.42
N PHE A 88 -0.96 18.63 -6.45
CA PHE A 88 -1.70 18.13 -5.28
C PHE A 88 -1.58 19.04 -4.05
N ALA A 89 -0.95 20.21 -4.15
CA ALA A 89 -0.69 21.09 -3.00
C ALA A 89 -1.98 21.54 -2.26
N TRP A 90 -3.13 21.45 -2.89
CA TRP A 90 -4.43 21.72 -2.27
C TRP A 90 -4.77 20.73 -1.14
N GLU A 91 -4.15 19.54 -1.11
CA GLU A 91 -4.35 18.54 -0.06
C GLU A 91 -3.46 18.77 1.17
N LYS A 92 -2.55 19.75 1.15
CA LYS A 92 -1.50 19.93 2.16
C LYS A 92 -2.00 19.90 3.61
N GLU A 93 -3.15 20.51 3.89
CA GLU A 93 -3.69 20.61 5.25
C GLU A 93 -4.36 19.32 5.74
N ILE A 94 -4.69 18.39 4.84
CA ILE A 94 -5.39 17.13 5.16
C ILE A 94 -4.53 15.88 4.93
N LEU A 95 -3.53 15.97 4.04
CA LEU A 95 -2.70 14.86 3.65
C LEU A 95 -1.65 14.54 4.72
N ARG A 96 -1.58 13.27 5.11
CA ARG A 96 -0.69 12.77 6.15
C ARG A 96 0.29 11.76 5.57
N ASP A 97 1.43 11.64 6.24
CA ASP A 97 2.38 10.55 5.97
C ASP A 97 1.72 9.19 6.21
N MET A 98 2.12 8.21 5.41
CA MET A 98 1.76 6.81 5.58
C MET A 98 3.03 5.96 5.69
N PRO A 99 3.63 5.89 6.90
CA PRO A 99 4.81 5.06 7.13
C PRO A 99 4.41 3.58 7.13
N SER A 100 5.25 2.76 6.52
CA SER A 100 5.12 1.31 6.52
C SER A 100 5.47 0.74 7.90
N ARG A 101 4.54 -0.08 8.43
CA ARG A 101 4.64 -0.68 9.76
C ARG A 101 4.86 -2.19 9.64
N PRO A 102 5.52 -2.82 10.64
CA PRO A 102 5.72 -4.26 10.64
C PRO A 102 4.38 -5.02 10.70
N TRP A 103 4.37 -6.20 10.08
CA TRP A 103 3.26 -7.14 10.21
C TRP A 103 3.05 -7.54 11.67
N THR A 104 1.83 -7.34 12.15
CA THR A 104 1.44 -7.58 13.54
C THR A 104 0.26 -8.55 13.59
N ARG A 105 0.27 -9.52 14.51
CA ARG A 105 -0.85 -10.46 14.69
C ARG A 105 -1.90 -9.87 15.62
N PHE A 106 -3.16 -9.93 15.20
CA PHE A 106 -4.34 -9.54 15.96
C PHE A 106 -5.22 -10.77 16.18
N GLN A 107 -5.94 -10.80 17.30
CA GLN A 107 -6.86 -11.88 17.66
C GLN A 107 -7.98 -11.34 18.52
N ALA A 108 -9.18 -11.91 18.38
CA ALA A 108 -10.29 -11.61 19.26
C ALA A 108 -9.94 -11.93 20.72
N GLU A 109 -10.38 -11.08 21.64
CA GLU A 109 -10.33 -11.41 23.06
C GLU A 109 -11.14 -12.67 23.32
N ARG A 110 -10.57 -13.62 24.05
CA ARG A 110 -11.31 -14.84 24.42
C ARG A 110 -12.33 -14.44 25.50
N PRO A 111 -13.59 -14.90 25.40
CA PRO A 111 -14.57 -14.73 26.46
C PRO A 111 -14.08 -15.31 27.79
#